data_AF-D8Q5Q6-F1
#
_entry.id   AF-D8Q5Q6-F1
#
_cell.length_a   1.000
_cell.length_b   1.000
_cell.length_c   1.000
_cell.angle_alpha   90.00
_cell.angle_beta   90.00
_cell.angle_gamma   90.00
#
_symmetry.space_group_name_H-M   'P 1'
#
loop_
_entity.id
_entity.type
_entity.pdbx_description
1 polymer ?
#
loop_
_entity_poly.entity_id
_entity_poly.type
_entity_poly.pdbx_seq_one_letter_code
_entity_poly.pdbx_strand_id
1 'polypeptide(L)'
;MVHRILSLVFVAIALAGHAAQASPTGLVEGANTELHARDANTGLHVLDGLAVLEEVPEDAAYGTVDESTGNIYPFAANGTALGVVVENGNGATDMAGYTGGTDGMQDNSTALVSRAAQARGCTALDSKTVQTLPGWKRLSGLADSQISTRARNIGTNEGPDLPATICITTKPIDIAVNGKPKCSDNTQSIQGHFNGTSGSAEISVVTGTDYRIESTTTQTTTFGISLTYSASFEIPGVASVGASTTISSEIANSYGETTSGSSLHQVTSTVRADHKDGQQCKVNLNTKTCTTHGGANVPFIARGVVWFNYHDRVKGHYKWWYRMEDFLSESERSLFLHVESVIASETKASYGVVCAYDDMEGANKEDRRLPKRCISRCPAEVPSTLMFS
;
A
#
# COMPACT_ATOMS: atom_id res chain seq x y z
N MET A 1 -20.10 16.20 -39.52
CA MET A 1 -19.97 14.73 -39.56
C MET A 1 -18.58 14.35 -39.04
N VAL A 2 -18.43 14.14 -37.72
CA VAL A 2 -17.28 13.42 -37.15
C VAL A 2 -17.84 12.61 -35.98
N HIS A 3 -17.83 11.29 -36.14
CA HIS A 3 -18.33 10.32 -35.16
C HIS A 3 -17.36 10.21 -33.99
N ARG A 4 -17.88 10.29 -32.76
CA ARG A 4 -17.19 9.85 -31.54
C ARG A 4 -17.47 8.36 -31.35
N ILE A 5 -16.43 7.55 -31.33
CA ILE A 5 -16.48 6.16 -30.88
C ILE A 5 -16.16 6.17 -29.38
N LEU A 6 -17.17 5.89 -28.55
CA LEU A 6 -17.01 5.63 -27.13
C LEU A 6 -16.81 4.12 -26.97
N SER A 7 -15.61 3.69 -26.59
CA SER A 7 -15.34 2.29 -26.23
C SER A 7 -15.61 2.12 -24.74
N LEU A 8 -16.61 1.30 -24.41
CA LEU A 8 -16.85 0.78 -23.07
C LEU A 8 -15.92 -0.41 -22.83
N VAL A 9 -15.05 -0.31 -21.81
CA VAL A 9 -14.32 -1.45 -21.25
C VAL A 9 -14.99 -1.79 -19.93
N PHE A 10 -15.56 -2.99 -19.83
CA PHE A 10 -16.03 -3.58 -18.59
C PHE A 10 -14.86 -4.34 -17.95
N VAL A 11 -14.42 -3.91 -16.77
CA VAL A 11 -13.50 -4.67 -15.91
C VAL A 11 -14.36 -5.42 -14.89
N ALA A 12 -14.36 -6.75 -14.96
CA ALA A 12 -14.94 -7.62 -13.96
C ALA A 12 -13.85 -7.95 -12.92
N ILE A 13 -14.04 -7.54 -11.66
CA ILE A 13 -13.17 -7.91 -10.55
C ILE A 13 -13.87 -9.00 -9.73
N ALA A 14 -13.26 -10.18 -9.68
CA ALA A 14 -13.67 -11.30 -8.83
C ALA A 14 -13.07 -11.10 -7.42
N LEU A 15 -13.92 -10.98 -6.40
CA LEU A 15 -13.53 -10.97 -5.00
C LEU A 15 -13.40 -12.41 -4.48
N ALA A 16 -12.17 -12.86 -4.22
CA ALA A 16 -11.91 -14.09 -3.48
C ALA A 16 -11.68 -13.76 -2.00
N GLY A 17 -12.68 -14.03 -1.15
CA GLY A 17 -12.55 -13.93 0.30
C GLY A 17 -11.69 -15.06 0.86
N HIS A 18 -10.60 -14.71 1.56
CA HIS A 18 -9.81 -15.67 2.34
C HIS A 18 -10.39 -15.76 3.76
N ALA A 19 -10.94 -16.93 4.09
CA ALA A 19 -11.30 -17.31 5.45
C ALA A 19 -10.06 -17.90 6.15
N ALA A 20 -9.69 -17.34 7.30
CA ALA A 20 -8.66 -17.88 8.18
C ALA A 20 -9.21 -19.13 8.91
N GLN A 21 -8.58 -20.29 8.69
CA GLN A 21 -8.80 -21.49 9.49
C GLN A 21 -7.71 -21.59 10.57
N ALA A 22 -8.14 -21.54 11.83
CA ALA A 22 -7.33 -21.97 12.96
C ALA A 22 -7.28 -23.51 13.01
N SER A 23 -6.11 -24.08 13.33
CA SER A 23 -5.98 -25.50 13.68
C SER A 23 -5.32 -25.69 15.05
N PRO A 24 -5.66 -26.77 15.78
CA PRO A 24 -5.32 -26.93 17.18
C PRO A 24 -4.01 -27.71 17.41
N THR A 25 -3.44 -27.43 18.57
CA THR A 25 -2.29 -28.06 19.21
C THR A 25 -2.40 -29.58 19.34
N GLY A 26 -1.31 -30.29 19.00
CA GLY A 26 -1.10 -31.70 19.31
C GLY A 26 0.31 -31.93 19.86
N LEU A 27 0.36 -32.42 21.11
CA LEU A 27 1.53 -32.91 21.84
C LEU A 27 2.06 -34.22 21.22
N VAL A 28 3.38 -34.35 21.03
CA VAL A 28 4.09 -35.63 21.12
C VAL A 28 5.48 -35.41 21.75
N GLU A 29 5.76 -36.30 22.70
CA GLU A 29 6.92 -36.40 23.59
C GLU A 29 7.91 -37.44 23.03
N GLY A 30 9.24 -37.21 23.12
CA GLY A 30 10.22 -38.30 23.23
C GLY A 30 11.46 -38.29 22.32
N ALA A 31 12.63 -38.19 23.00
CA ALA A 31 13.94 -38.82 22.73
C ALA A 31 15.04 -38.07 21.93
N ASN A 32 15.90 -37.40 22.72
CA ASN A 32 17.37 -37.29 22.67
C ASN A 32 18.13 -37.73 21.40
N THR A 33 18.76 -36.77 20.73
CA THR A 33 20.19 -36.86 20.40
C THR A 33 20.84 -35.48 20.50
N GLU A 34 21.94 -35.45 21.24
CA GLU A 34 22.79 -34.31 21.56
C GLU A 34 23.68 -34.01 20.34
N LEU A 35 23.62 -32.80 19.76
CA LEU A 35 24.80 -32.03 19.30
C LEU A 35 24.41 -30.63 18.76
N HIS A 36 25.07 -29.63 19.34
CA HIS A 36 25.32 -28.24 18.93
C HIS A 36 24.18 -27.21 18.87
N ALA A 37 24.43 -26.14 19.64
CA ALA A 37 23.64 -24.95 19.85
C ALA A 37 23.34 -24.20 18.54
N ARG A 38 22.07 -23.89 18.33
CA ARG A 38 21.64 -22.76 17.51
C ARG A 38 21.77 -21.50 18.36
N ASP A 39 22.68 -20.59 18.00
CA ASP A 39 22.51 -19.19 18.37
C ASP A 39 21.62 -18.55 17.29
N ALA A 40 20.45 -18.07 17.69
CA ALA A 40 19.39 -17.66 16.76
C ALA A 40 19.64 -16.28 16.12
N ASN A 41 20.79 -15.65 16.37
CA ASN A 41 21.06 -14.25 15.99
C ASN A 41 22.08 -14.06 14.85
N THR A 42 22.72 -15.11 14.33
CA THR A 42 23.83 -14.95 13.36
C THR A 42 23.65 -15.67 12.02
N GLY A 43 22.56 -16.43 11.82
CA GLY A 43 22.25 -17.06 10.51
C GLY A 43 23.37 -17.95 9.96
N LEU A 44 24.25 -18.49 10.82
CA LEU A 44 25.47 -19.17 10.39
C LEU A 44 25.21 -20.67 10.15
N HIS A 45 25.33 -21.12 8.90
CA HIS A 45 25.36 -22.55 8.55
C HIS A 45 26.80 -22.98 8.27
N VAL A 46 27.28 -23.98 9.02
CA VAL A 46 28.60 -24.59 8.81
C VAL A 46 28.40 -25.94 8.11
N LEU A 47 28.77 -26.01 6.83
CA LEU A 47 28.86 -27.26 6.07
C LEU A 47 30.33 -27.47 5.68
N ASP A 48 30.90 -28.62 6.06
CA ASP A 48 32.25 -29.07 5.70
C ASP A 48 33.40 -28.07 5.97
N GLY A 49 33.35 -27.34 7.09
CA GLY A 49 34.43 -26.42 7.48
C GLY A 49 34.47 -25.11 6.68
N LEU A 50 33.50 -24.85 5.82
CA LEU A 50 33.22 -23.53 5.27
C LEU A 50 32.11 -22.87 6.09
N ALA A 51 32.45 -21.78 6.76
CA ALA A 51 31.46 -20.86 7.32
C ALA A 51 30.93 -19.98 6.19
N VAL A 52 29.70 -20.26 5.74
CA VAL A 52 29.01 -19.39 4.79
C VAL A 52 28.11 -18.50 5.62
N LEU A 53 28.41 -17.20 5.67
CA LEU A 53 27.40 -16.23 6.11
C LEU A 53 26.41 -16.08 4.98
N GLU A 54 25.16 -16.46 5.26
CA GLU A 54 24.07 -16.34 4.29
C GLU A 54 23.66 -14.87 4.09
N GLU A 55 24.00 -13.98 5.03
CA GLU A 55 23.57 -12.57 5.02
C GLU A 55 24.67 -11.62 5.52
N VAL A 56 24.82 -10.44 4.88
CA VAL A 56 25.68 -9.37 5.38
C VAL A 56 25.12 -8.85 6.71
N PRO A 57 25.95 -8.66 7.77
CA PRO A 57 25.45 -8.21 9.07
C PRO A 57 24.54 -6.98 8.95
N GLU A 58 23.46 -6.96 9.72
CA GLU A 58 22.50 -5.85 9.68
C GLU A 58 23.14 -4.51 10.10
N ASP A 59 24.18 -4.55 10.93
CA ASP A 59 24.94 -3.39 11.40
C ASP A 59 26.06 -2.94 10.44
N ALA A 60 26.30 -3.70 9.36
CA ALA A 60 27.25 -3.34 8.33
C ALA A 60 26.75 -2.19 7.47
N ALA A 61 27.39 -1.04 7.60
CA ALA A 61 27.05 0.17 6.87
C ALA A 61 27.77 0.26 5.52
N TYR A 62 29.01 -0.21 5.47
CA TYR A 62 29.81 -0.21 4.25
C TYR A 62 30.75 -1.41 4.24
N GLY A 63 31.38 -1.68 3.10
CA GLY A 63 32.28 -2.81 2.98
C GLY A 63 33.17 -2.75 1.77
N THR A 64 34.05 -3.74 1.67
CA THR A 64 34.88 -3.96 0.49
C THR A 64 34.89 -5.43 0.11
N VAL A 65 35.33 -5.72 -1.11
CA VAL A 65 35.47 -7.09 -1.63
C VAL A 65 36.93 -7.32 -1.99
N ASP A 66 37.49 -8.44 -1.56
CA ASP A 66 38.73 -8.96 -2.13
C ASP A 66 38.41 -9.72 -3.40
N GLU A 67 38.85 -9.18 -4.53
CA GLU A 67 38.51 -9.74 -5.84
C GLU A 67 39.19 -11.08 -6.11
N SER A 68 40.24 -11.44 -5.37
CA SER A 68 40.95 -12.71 -5.53
C SER A 68 40.24 -13.87 -4.86
N THR A 69 39.50 -13.60 -3.78
CA THR A 69 38.82 -14.61 -2.96
C THR A 69 37.29 -14.51 -3.03
N GLY A 70 36.76 -13.38 -3.50
CA GLY A 70 35.34 -13.03 -3.40
C GLY A 70 34.93 -12.53 -2.02
N ASN A 71 35.89 -12.41 -1.08
CA ASN A 71 35.66 -12.09 0.32
C ASN A 71 35.07 -10.70 0.54
N ILE A 72 33.87 -10.64 1.12
CA ILE A 72 33.27 -9.40 1.62
C ILE A 72 33.79 -9.10 3.02
N TYR A 73 34.24 -7.87 3.24
CA TYR A 73 34.66 -7.35 4.54
C TYR A 73 33.75 -6.18 4.94
N PRO A 74 32.79 -6.41 5.85
CA PRO A 74 31.88 -5.37 6.32
C PRO A 74 32.51 -4.48 7.40
N PHE A 75 32.07 -3.24 7.45
CA PHE A 75 32.43 -2.24 8.45
C PHE A 75 31.17 -1.54 8.97
N ALA A 76 31.16 -1.24 10.26
CA ALA A 76 30.15 -0.41 10.88
C ALA A 76 30.29 1.06 10.42
N ALA A 77 29.25 1.86 10.61
CA ALA A 77 29.25 3.29 10.20
C ALA A 77 30.38 4.12 10.84
N ASN A 78 30.89 3.71 12.02
CA ASN A 78 32.01 4.36 12.70
C ASN A 78 33.40 3.89 12.20
N GLY A 79 33.43 3.00 11.21
CA GLY A 79 34.64 2.43 10.62
C GLY A 79 35.22 1.21 11.33
N THR A 80 34.54 0.69 12.35
CA THR A 80 34.95 -0.57 13.01
C THR A 80 34.74 -1.72 12.05
N ALA A 81 35.78 -2.55 11.86
CA ALA A 81 35.64 -3.79 11.11
C ALA A 81 34.66 -4.71 11.84
N LEU A 82 33.60 -5.11 11.15
CA LEU A 82 32.67 -6.11 11.63
C LEU A 82 33.26 -7.45 11.24
N GLY A 83 34.19 -7.92 12.07
CA GLY A 83 34.82 -9.20 11.85
C GLY A 83 33.78 -10.30 11.77
N VAL A 84 33.86 -11.11 10.72
CA VAL A 84 33.27 -12.44 10.78
C VAL A 84 34.23 -13.28 11.60
N VAL A 85 33.89 -13.50 12.87
CA VAL A 85 34.63 -14.45 13.71
C VAL A 85 34.27 -15.83 13.20
N VAL A 86 35.16 -16.44 12.42
CA VAL A 86 35.12 -17.89 12.22
C VAL A 86 35.92 -18.47 13.36
N GLU A 87 35.22 -19.01 14.36
CA GLU A 87 35.86 -19.90 15.32
C GLU A 87 36.26 -21.17 14.55
N ASN A 88 37.50 -21.20 14.08
CA ASN A 88 38.10 -22.46 13.69
C ASN A 88 38.15 -23.32 14.98
N GLY A 89 37.73 -24.59 14.90
CA GLY A 89 37.54 -25.50 16.06
C GLY A 89 38.79 -25.80 16.92
N ASN A 90 39.88 -25.08 16.67
CA ASN A 90 41.13 -25.01 17.43
C ASN A 90 41.22 -23.77 18.36
N GLY A 91 40.16 -22.96 18.48
CA GLY A 91 40.11 -21.83 19.42
C GLY A 91 40.89 -20.59 18.98
N ALA A 92 41.26 -20.52 17.70
CA ALA A 92 41.86 -19.33 17.09
C ALA A 92 40.75 -18.50 16.42
N THR A 93 40.62 -17.24 16.83
CA THR A 93 39.78 -16.25 16.15
C THR A 93 40.53 -15.73 14.92
N ASP A 94 40.22 -16.27 13.75
CA ASP A 94 40.64 -15.68 12.47
C ASP A 94 39.50 -14.84 11.88
N MET A 95 39.87 -13.68 11.33
CA MET A 95 38.97 -12.87 10.50
C MET A 95 38.85 -13.57 9.14
N ALA A 96 37.89 -14.49 9.00
CA ALA A 96 37.66 -15.13 7.70
C ALA A 96 36.81 -14.20 6.82
N GLY A 97 37.27 -13.96 5.60
CA GLY A 97 36.46 -13.29 4.60
C GLY A 97 35.46 -14.26 3.94
N TYR A 98 34.36 -13.71 3.42
CA TYR A 98 33.27 -14.46 2.79
C TYR A 98 33.57 -14.93 1.34
N THR A 99 33.98 -16.17 1.11
CA THR A 99 34.22 -16.62 -0.28
C THR A 99 32.88 -16.90 -0.98
N GLY A 100 32.30 -15.89 -1.64
CA GLY A 100 31.16 -16.10 -2.54
C GLY A 100 31.60 -16.95 -3.73
N GLY A 101 31.18 -18.21 -3.79
CA GLY A 101 31.51 -19.10 -4.91
C GLY A 101 30.95 -18.55 -6.22
N THR A 102 31.83 -18.09 -7.12
CA THR A 102 31.44 -17.46 -8.40
C THR A 102 31.30 -18.43 -9.58
N ASP A 103 31.29 -19.75 -9.35
CA ASP A 103 31.20 -20.72 -10.44
C ASP A 103 29.78 -20.80 -11.02
N GLY A 104 29.47 -19.91 -11.99
CA GLY A 104 28.46 -20.14 -13.02
C GLY A 104 27.14 -19.35 -12.95
N MET A 105 26.98 -18.36 -12.07
CA MET A 105 25.70 -17.69 -11.82
C MET A 105 25.58 -16.24 -12.31
N GLN A 106 26.39 -15.82 -13.30
CA GLN A 106 26.60 -14.39 -13.61
C GLN A 106 25.48 -13.65 -14.36
N ASP A 107 24.47 -14.33 -14.93
CA ASP A 107 23.44 -13.63 -15.74
C ASP A 107 22.01 -13.67 -15.18
N ASN A 108 21.74 -14.37 -14.07
CA ASN A 108 20.37 -14.55 -13.56
C ASN A 108 20.06 -13.78 -12.26
N SER A 109 21.05 -13.18 -11.60
CA SER A 109 20.84 -12.47 -10.32
C SER A 109 19.98 -11.22 -10.49
N THR A 110 20.24 -10.40 -11.51
CA THR A 110 19.42 -9.22 -11.84
C THR A 110 17.98 -9.61 -12.16
N ALA A 111 17.77 -10.73 -12.86
CA ALA A 111 16.44 -11.24 -13.19
C ALA A 111 15.68 -11.77 -11.97
N LEU A 112 16.37 -12.44 -11.03
CA LEU A 112 15.77 -12.94 -9.78
C LEU A 112 15.43 -11.80 -8.81
N VAL A 113 16.35 -10.86 -8.61
CA VAL A 113 16.12 -9.64 -7.82
C VAL A 113 14.96 -8.85 -8.42
N SER A 114 14.93 -8.69 -9.75
CA SER A 114 13.86 -7.99 -10.44
C SER A 114 12.49 -8.65 -10.22
N ARG A 115 12.38 -9.98 -10.29
CA ARG A 115 11.10 -10.70 -10.09
C ARG A 115 10.61 -10.65 -8.64
N ALA A 116 11.50 -10.85 -7.66
CA ALA A 116 11.14 -10.79 -6.25
C ALA A 116 10.78 -9.36 -5.80
N ALA A 117 11.50 -8.36 -6.33
CA ALA A 117 11.22 -6.95 -6.09
C ALA A 117 9.88 -6.52 -6.69
N GLN A 118 9.57 -6.93 -7.93
CA GLN A 118 8.32 -6.57 -8.62
C GLN A 118 7.07 -7.01 -7.85
N ALA A 119 7.12 -8.19 -7.21
CA ALA A 119 6.02 -8.67 -6.38
C ALA A 119 5.69 -7.79 -5.16
N ARG A 120 6.57 -6.84 -4.81
CA ARG A 120 6.42 -5.94 -3.65
C ARG A 120 6.37 -4.45 -4.02
N GLY A 121 6.09 -4.13 -5.30
CA GLY A 121 6.10 -2.74 -5.77
C GLY A 121 7.50 -2.12 -5.78
N CYS A 122 8.54 -2.96 -5.89
CA CYS A 122 9.92 -2.56 -6.02
C CYS A 122 10.46 -2.86 -7.42
N THR A 123 11.42 -2.08 -7.86
CA THR A 123 12.21 -2.39 -9.07
C THR A 123 13.70 -2.30 -8.75
N ALA A 124 14.53 -2.94 -9.57
CA ALA A 124 15.97 -2.83 -9.45
C ALA A 124 16.39 -1.37 -9.71
N LEU A 125 17.17 -0.80 -8.81
CA LEU A 125 17.74 0.52 -8.95
C LEU A 125 18.98 0.45 -9.84
N ASP A 126 19.02 1.23 -10.91
CA ASP A 126 20.19 1.31 -11.79
C ASP A 126 21.16 2.43 -11.35
N SER A 127 22.39 2.32 -11.83
CA SER A 127 23.47 3.23 -11.47
C SER A 127 23.28 4.67 -11.96
N LYS A 128 22.44 4.94 -12.96
CA LYS A 128 22.11 6.33 -13.36
C LYS A 128 21.05 6.90 -12.43
N THR A 129 20.01 6.13 -12.13
CA THR A 129 18.95 6.55 -11.21
C THR A 129 19.47 6.84 -9.82
N VAL A 130 20.36 5.99 -9.27
CA VAL A 130 20.94 6.25 -7.93
C VAL A 130 21.68 7.58 -7.85
N GLN A 131 22.30 8.02 -8.97
CA GLN A 131 22.99 9.30 -9.06
C GLN A 131 22.05 10.51 -9.14
N THR A 132 20.77 10.28 -9.42
CA THR A 132 19.72 11.31 -9.38
C THR A 132 19.06 11.47 -8.02
N LEU A 133 19.38 10.60 -7.05
CA LEU A 133 18.84 10.72 -5.70
C LEU A 133 19.26 12.06 -5.07
N PRO A 134 18.36 12.74 -4.34
CA PRO A 134 18.71 14.00 -3.67
C PRO A 134 19.94 13.88 -2.74
N GLY A 135 20.10 12.73 -2.10
CA GLY A 135 21.23 12.40 -1.22
C GLY A 135 22.53 12.00 -1.93
N TRP A 136 22.55 11.90 -3.27
CA TRP A 136 23.69 11.35 -4.01
C TRP A 136 25.01 12.07 -3.71
N LYS A 137 25.00 13.41 -3.68
CA LYS A 137 26.20 14.20 -3.42
C LYS A 137 26.82 13.89 -2.05
N ARG A 138 25.99 13.63 -1.04
CA ARG A 138 26.44 13.25 0.30
C ARG A 138 27.07 11.86 0.28
N LEU A 139 26.41 10.89 -0.34
CA LEU A 139 26.93 9.51 -0.46
C LEU A 139 28.25 9.46 -1.23
N SER A 140 28.34 10.15 -2.38
CA SER A 140 29.58 10.27 -3.14
C SER A 140 30.69 10.97 -2.36
N GLY A 141 30.35 12.03 -1.61
CA GLY A 141 31.30 12.75 -0.76
C GLY A 141 31.83 11.91 0.41
N LEU A 142 31.02 10.99 0.94
CA LEU A 142 31.47 10.00 1.92
C LEU A 142 32.51 9.05 1.31
N ALA A 143 32.26 8.52 0.12
CA ALA A 143 33.24 7.69 -0.59
C ALA A 143 34.54 8.47 -0.89
N ASP A 144 34.43 9.74 -1.29
CA ASP A 144 35.59 10.60 -1.56
C ASP A 144 36.45 10.84 -0.30
N SER A 145 35.80 11.08 0.85
CA SER A 145 36.47 11.41 2.10
C SER A 145 36.99 10.18 2.85
N GLN A 146 36.27 9.06 2.82
CA GLN A 146 36.61 7.86 3.57
C GLN A 146 37.43 6.86 2.75
N ILE A 147 37.27 6.81 1.43
CA ILE A 147 37.94 5.82 0.58
C ILE A 147 38.96 6.52 -0.31
N SER A 148 38.51 7.28 -1.32
CA SER A 148 39.35 8.07 -2.22
C SER A 148 38.54 8.89 -3.23
N THR A 149 39.14 10.00 -3.68
CA THR A 149 38.69 10.85 -4.79
C THR A 149 39.05 10.34 -6.19
N ARG A 150 39.70 9.16 -6.30
CA ARG A 150 40.09 8.59 -7.59
C ARG A 150 38.88 8.30 -8.47
N ALA A 151 39.14 8.27 -9.79
CA ALA A 151 38.13 7.94 -10.79
C ALA A 151 37.57 6.53 -10.57
N ARG A 152 36.25 6.42 -10.74
CA ARG A 152 35.46 5.23 -10.40
C ARG A 152 34.18 5.17 -11.22
N ASN A 153 33.67 3.96 -11.37
CA ASN A 153 32.31 3.69 -11.86
C ASN A 153 31.36 3.48 -10.68
N ILE A 154 30.09 3.81 -10.88
CA ILE A 154 29.02 3.54 -9.92
C ILE A 154 28.29 2.28 -10.35
N GLY A 155 28.20 1.33 -9.42
CA GLY A 155 27.52 0.05 -9.61
C GLY A 155 26.32 -0.10 -8.69
N THR A 156 25.36 -0.91 -9.12
CA THR A 156 24.16 -1.31 -8.37
C THR A 156 23.85 -2.74 -8.77
N ASN A 157 23.39 -3.57 -7.83
CA ASN A 157 23.01 -4.97 -8.12
C ASN A 157 24.16 -5.81 -8.73
N GLU A 158 25.42 -5.59 -8.32
CA GLU A 158 26.58 -6.34 -8.84
C GLU A 158 26.76 -7.74 -8.22
N GLY A 159 25.87 -8.15 -7.33
CA GLY A 159 25.84 -9.48 -6.71
C GLY A 159 24.44 -9.81 -6.18
N PRO A 160 24.11 -11.11 -6.01
CA PRO A 160 22.79 -11.55 -5.59
C PRO A 160 22.41 -11.10 -4.16
N ASP A 161 23.40 -10.99 -3.27
CA ASP A 161 23.18 -10.83 -1.83
C ASP A 161 23.04 -9.37 -1.39
N LEU A 162 23.35 -8.41 -2.28
CA LEU A 162 23.34 -6.97 -1.98
C LEU A 162 22.59 -6.17 -3.06
N PRO A 163 21.29 -6.43 -3.24
CA PRO A 163 20.52 -5.72 -4.25
C PRO A 163 20.32 -4.25 -3.87
N ALA A 164 20.28 -3.40 -4.88
CA ALA A 164 19.79 -2.04 -4.77
C ALA A 164 18.43 -1.98 -5.45
N THR A 165 17.41 -1.58 -4.70
CA THR A 165 16.03 -1.51 -5.20
C THR A 165 15.44 -0.14 -4.94
N ILE A 166 14.41 0.23 -5.68
CA ILE A 166 13.58 1.39 -5.40
C ILE A 166 12.12 0.96 -5.32
N CYS A 167 11.47 1.30 -4.21
CA CYS A 167 10.15 0.77 -3.87
C CYS A 167 9.16 1.90 -3.62
N ILE A 168 7.90 1.71 -4.03
CA ILE A 168 6.83 2.58 -3.53
C ILE A 168 6.71 2.43 -2.00
N THR A 169 6.38 3.52 -1.31
CA THR A 169 6.13 3.45 0.13
C THR A 169 4.95 2.52 0.45
N THR A 170 5.04 1.81 1.58
CA THR A 170 3.93 1.02 2.11
C THR A 170 2.95 1.85 2.94
N LYS A 171 3.34 3.08 3.31
CA LYS A 171 2.48 4.00 4.04
C LYS A 171 1.42 4.58 3.10
N PRO A 172 0.18 4.81 3.57
CA PRO A 172 -0.80 5.57 2.81
C PRO A 172 -0.22 6.93 2.37
N ILE A 173 -0.46 7.29 1.12
CA ILE A 173 -0.01 8.53 0.50
C ILE A 173 -1.12 9.55 0.64
N ASP A 174 -0.80 10.68 1.27
CA ASP A 174 -1.75 11.77 1.44
C ASP A 174 -2.09 12.42 0.10
N ILE A 175 -3.38 12.49 -0.20
CA ILE A 175 -3.87 13.31 -1.31
C ILE A 175 -4.15 14.72 -0.79
N ALA A 176 -3.39 15.68 -1.30
CA ALA A 176 -3.67 17.10 -1.08
C ALA A 176 -4.90 17.50 -1.90
N VAL A 177 -6.05 17.65 -1.24
CA VAL A 177 -7.31 18.03 -1.89
C VAL A 177 -7.28 19.51 -2.28
N ASN A 178 -7.56 19.77 -3.55
CA ASN A 178 -7.58 21.09 -4.16
C ASN A 178 -8.99 21.69 -4.11
N GLY A 179 -9.21 22.57 -3.13
CA GLY A 179 -10.46 23.33 -3.01
C GLY A 179 -11.59 22.58 -2.31
N LYS A 180 -12.82 23.10 -2.45
CA LYS A 180 -14.01 22.52 -1.82
C LYS A 180 -14.63 21.44 -2.72
N PRO A 181 -15.01 20.27 -2.19
CA PRO A 181 -15.73 19.26 -2.95
C PRO A 181 -17.04 19.82 -3.55
N LYS A 182 -17.36 19.38 -4.77
CA LYS A 182 -18.66 19.65 -5.41
C LYS A 182 -19.60 18.50 -5.08
N CYS A 183 -20.65 18.78 -4.30
CA CYS A 183 -21.62 17.79 -3.89
C CYS A 183 -22.99 18.01 -4.54
N SER A 184 -23.68 16.93 -4.84
CA SER A 184 -25.08 16.90 -5.29
C SER A 184 -25.85 15.90 -4.43
N ASP A 185 -27.02 16.33 -3.96
CA ASP A 185 -27.95 15.46 -3.25
C ASP A 185 -29.01 14.96 -4.24
N ASN A 186 -29.29 13.67 -4.19
CA ASN A 186 -30.33 13.01 -4.97
C ASN A 186 -31.26 12.25 -4.02
N THR A 187 -32.53 12.63 -4.01
CA THR A 187 -33.56 11.93 -3.25
C THR A 187 -34.41 11.10 -4.19
N GLN A 188 -34.39 9.78 -3.99
CA GLN A 188 -35.29 8.86 -4.69
C GLN A 188 -36.42 8.46 -3.75
N SER A 189 -37.65 8.43 -4.24
CA SER A 189 -38.79 7.96 -3.45
C SER A 189 -39.42 6.72 -4.07
N ILE A 190 -39.53 5.65 -3.29
CA ILE A 190 -40.29 4.45 -3.64
C ILE A 190 -41.64 4.56 -2.94
N GLN A 191 -42.74 4.39 -3.67
CA GLN A 191 -44.09 4.50 -3.12
C GLN A 191 -44.88 3.22 -3.43
N GLY A 192 -45.62 2.73 -2.45
CA GLY A 192 -46.53 1.60 -2.58
C GLY A 192 -47.87 1.91 -1.91
N HIS A 193 -48.97 1.52 -2.56
CA HIS A 193 -50.32 1.71 -2.05
C HIS A 193 -50.97 0.35 -1.78
N PHE A 194 -51.51 0.15 -0.58
CA PHE A 194 -52.02 -1.14 -0.13
C PHE A 194 -53.54 -1.10 0.02
N ASN A 195 -54.25 -1.80 -0.87
CA ASN A 195 -55.72 -1.86 -0.89
C ASN A 195 -56.26 -3.27 -0.64
N GLY A 196 -57.26 -3.37 0.22
CA GLY A 196 -57.93 -4.59 0.64
C GLY A 196 -57.09 -5.49 1.56
N THR A 197 -55.99 -5.00 2.14
CA THR A 197 -55.09 -5.85 2.94
C THR A 197 -54.23 -5.08 3.96
N SER A 198 -53.95 -5.71 5.09
CA SER A 198 -52.94 -5.27 6.06
C SER A 198 -51.79 -6.28 6.09
N GLY A 199 -50.56 -5.80 6.24
CA GLY A 199 -49.39 -6.67 6.20
C GLY A 199 -48.09 -5.93 6.51
N SER A 200 -46.98 -6.56 6.13
CA SER A 200 -45.64 -6.02 6.28
C SER A 200 -44.92 -6.06 4.95
N ALA A 201 -44.28 -4.96 4.57
CA ALA A 201 -43.35 -4.90 3.46
C ALA A 201 -41.90 -4.89 4.00
N GLU A 202 -41.03 -5.69 3.39
CA GLU A 202 -39.60 -5.66 3.68
C GLU A 202 -38.86 -5.00 2.52
N ILE A 203 -38.02 -4.03 2.85
CA ILE A 203 -37.31 -3.20 1.90
C ILE A 203 -35.82 -3.31 2.23
N SER A 204 -35.05 -3.86 1.31
CA SER A 204 -33.59 -3.89 1.44
C SER A 204 -33.01 -2.58 0.93
N VAL A 205 -32.32 -1.86 1.80
CA VAL A 205 -31.70 -0.57 1.52
C VAL A 205 -30.19 -0.69 1.69
N VAL A 206 -29.44 -0.22 0.70
CA VAL A 206 -27.98 -0.17 0.79
C VAL A 206 -27.59 1.18 1.39
N THR A 207 -26.83 1.16 2.47
CA THR A 207 -26.31 2.33 3.18
C THR A 207 -24.79 2.31 3.22
N GLY A 208 -24.15 3.45 3.43
CA GLY A 208 -22.70 3.58 3.48
C GLY A 208 -22.13 4.31 2.26
N THR A 209 -20.82 4.22 2.06
CA THR A 209 -20.09 5.05 1.09
C THR A 209 -19.30 4.20 0.11
N ASP A 210 -19.47 4.46 -1.19
CA ASP A 210 -18.56 3.99 -2.24
C ASP A 210 -17.59 5.12 -2.58
N TYR A 211 -16.30 4.83 -2.61
CA TYR A 211 -15.28 5.77 -3.04
C TYR A 211 -14.61 5.28 -4.31
N ARG A 212 -14.38 6.21 -5.23
CA ARG A 212 -13.62 5.98 -6.47
C ARG A 212 -12.54 7.03 -6.59
N ILE A 213 -11.37 6.60 -7.01
CA ILE A 213 -10.26 7.48 -7.35
C ILE A 213 -9.84 7.20 -8.78
N GLU A 214 -9.63 8.27 -9.55
CA GLU A 214 -8.96 8.22 -10.84
C GLU A 214 -7.68 9.05 -10.71
N SER A 215 -6.53 8.43 -10.89
CA SER A 215 -5.22 9.08 -10.76
C SER A 215 -4.51 9.12 -12.10
N THR A 216 -4.13 10.32 -12.53
CA THR A 216 -3.39 10.59 -13.76
C THR A 216 -1.98 11.03 -13.43
N THR A 217 -0.98 10.34 -13.98
CA THR A 217 0.43 10.70 -13.81
C THR A 217 0.75 11.95 -14.62
N THR A 218 1.14 13.03 -13.96
CA THR A 218 1.48 14.32 -14.58
C THR A 218 2.98 14.60 -14.59
N GLN A 219 3.75 13.92 -13.75
CA GLN A 219 5.21 13.94 -13.80
C GLN A 219 5.75 12.53 -13.62
N THR A 220 6.47 12.03 -14.61
CA THR A 220 7.15 10.73 -14.56
C THR A 220 8.50 10.82 -13.88
N THR A 221 8.97 9.68 -13.42
CA THR A 221 10.36 9.50 -13.01
C THR A 221 11.15 8.79 -14.10
N THR A 222 12.47 8.92 -14.07
CA THR A 222 13.37 8.31 -15.06
C THR A 222 13.56 6.80 -14.87
N PHE A 223 13.12 6.22 -13.75
CA PHE A 223 13.28 4.80 -13.43
C PHE A 223 11.98 4.02 -13.60
N GLY A 224 12.06 2.76 -14.02
CA GLY A 224 10.87 1.91 -14.10
C GLY A 224 9.76 2.50 -14.96
N ILE A 225 10.12 3.13 -16.08
CA ILE A 225 9.18 3.64 -17.09
C ILE A 225 8.30 2.49 -17.55
N SER A 226 6.99 2.75 -17.72
CA SER A 226 6.00 1.75 -18.12
C SER A 226 5.76 0.61 -17.12
N LEU A 227 6.19 0.77 -15.86
CA LEU A 227 5.79 -0.11 -14.77
C LEU A 227 4.57 0.47 -14.04
N THR A 228 3.70 -0.43 -13.58
CA THR A 228 2.59 -0.12 -12.68
C THR A 228 2.96 -0.51 -11.25
N TYR A 229 2.58 0.33 -10.30
CA TYR A 229 2.84 0.12 -8.88
C TYR A 229 1.54 0.21 -8.10
N SER A 230 1.31 -0.72 -7.17
CA SER A 230 0.18 -0.62 -6.24
C SER A 230 0.49 0.42 -5.18
N ALA A 231 -0.34 1.44 -5.09
CA ALA A 231 -0.26 2.53 -4.14
C ALA A 231 -1.49 2.55 -3.24
N SER A 232 -1.29 2.94 -2.00
CA SER A 232 -2.36 3.17 -1.04
C SER A 232 -2.50 4.66 -0.83
N PHE A 233 -3.69 5.22 -1.01
CA PHE A 233 -3.95 6.65 -0.86
C PHE A 233 -4.85 6.91 0.34
N GLU A 234 -4.44 7.81 1.21
CA GLU A 234 -5.30 8.34 2.25
C GLU A 234 -6.13 9.50 1.70
N ILE A 235 -7.45 9.34 1.77
CA ILE A 235 -8.41 10.34 1.36
C ILE A 235 -8.90 11.03 2.61
N PRO A 236 -8.59 12.33 2.80
CA PRO A 236 -9.12 13.07 3.92
C PRO A 236 -10.65 13.10 3.79
N GLY A 237 -11.35 13.03 4.92
CA GLY A 237 -12.82 13.03 4.95
C GLY A 237 -13.38 14.14 4.07
N VAL A 238 -13.95 13.77 2.91
CA VAL A 238 -14.59 14.73 2.02
C VAL A 238 -15.83 15.27 2.74
N ALA A 239 -15.90 16.59 2.88
CA ALA A 239 -16.85 17.27 3.75
C ALA A 239 -18.25 16.66 3.63
N SER A 240 -18.84 16.29 4.78
CA SER A 240 -20.16 15.65 5.00
C SER A 240 -20.31 14.14 4.85
N VAL A 241 -19.27 13.39 4.48
CA VAL A 241 -19.39 11.95 4.16
C VAL A 241 -18.76 10.99 5.20
N GLY A 242 -17.92 11.45 6.13
CA GLY A 242 -17.41 10.61 7.22
C GLY A 242 -15.92 10.79 7.52
N ALA A 243 -15.34 9.80 8.20
CA ALA A 243 -13.92 9.71 8.55
C ALA A 243 -13.01 9.57 7.32
N SER A 244 -11.70 9.74 7.50
CA SER A 244 -10.72 9.40 6.45
C SER A 244 -10.83 7.92 6.06
N THR A 245 -10.51 7.63 4.80
CA THR A 245 -10.46 6.27 4.28
C THR A 245 -9.23 6.07 3.42
N THR A 246 -8.85 4.80 3.23
CA THR A 246 -7.70 4.42 2.41
C THR A 246 -8.19 3.68 1.17
N ILE A 247 -7.75 4.11 -0.01
CA ILE A 247 -8.03 3.41 -1.28
C ILE A 247 -6.73 2.89 -1.87
N SER A 248 -6.74 1.63 -2.26
CA SER A 248 -5.64 1.08 -3.07
C SER A 248 -5.94 1.30 -4.56
N SER A 249 -4.95 1.78 -5.30
CA SER A 249 -4.99 1.93 -6.75
C SER A 249 -3.65 1.55 -7.34
N GLU A 250 -3.63 1.12 -8.59
CA GLU A 250 -2.39 1.06 -9.36
C GLU A 250 -2.01 2.46 -9.83
N ILE A 251 -0.72 2.71 -10.05
CA ILE A 251 -0.20 3.93 -10.64
C ILE A 251 0.84 3.55 -11.68
N ALA A 252 0.68 4.05 -12.90
CA ALA A 252 1.66 3.86 -13.97
C ALA A 252 2.70 4.99 -13.95
N ASN A 253 3.98 4.63 -14.04
CA ASN A 253 5.04 5.60 -14.31
C ASN A 253 5.12 5.92 -15.82
N SER A 254 4.05 6.50 -16.34
CA SER A 254 3.89 6.92 -17.73
C SER A 254 3.10 8.22 -17.77
N TYR A 255 3.61 9.23 -18.48
CA TYR A 255 2.97 10.55 -18.52
C TYR A 255 1.60 10.48 -19.19
N GLY A 256 0.58 11.01 -18.52
CA GLY A 256 -0.79 11.06 -19.01
C GLY A 256 -1.57 9.76 -18.90
N GLU A 257 -0.99 8.68 -18.35
CA GLU A 257 -1.75 7.46 -18.07
C GLU A 257 -2.64 7.66 -16.84
N THR A 258 -3.90 7.27 -16.98
CA THR A 258 -4.91 7.31 -15.91
C THR A 258 -5.17 5.90 -15.42
N THR A 259 -5.19 5.75 -14.11
CA THR A 259 -5.49 4.52 -13.38
C THR A 259 -6.67 4.77 -12.46
N SER A 260 -7.39 3.72 -12.07
CA SER A 260 -8.52 3.86 -11.16
C SER A 260 -8.49 2.84 -10.03
N GLY A 261 -8.99 3.27 -8.88
CA GLY A 261 -9.18 2.45 -7.69
C GLY A 261 -10.57 2.69 -7.11
N SER A 262 -11.07 1.72 -6.34
CA SER A 262 -12.33 1.87 -5.63
C SER A 262 -12.28 1.20 -4.27
N SER A 263 -13.03 1.74 -3.31
CA SER A 263 -13.25 1.12 -2.02
C SER A 263 -14.73 1.22 -1.67
N LEU A 264 -15.35 0.06 -1.47
CA LEU A 264 -16.77 -0.07 -1.20
C LEU A 264 -17.00 -0.33 0.29
N HIS A 265 -17.55 0.67 0.99
CA HIS A 265 -17.97 0.57 2.38
C HIS A 265 -19.50 0.66 2.47
N GLN A 266 -20.19 -0.28 1.84
CA GLN A 266 -21.65 -0.34 1.84
C GLN A 266 -22.17 -1.55 2.60
N VAL A 267 -23.27 -1.36 3.33
CA VAL A 267 -23.99 -2.39 4.07
C VAL A 267 -25.44 -2.40 3.62
N THR A 268 -25.94 -3.59 3.27
CA THR A 268 -27.36 -3.81 2.98
C THR A 268 -28.11 -4.05 4.28
N SER A 269 -29.08 -3.19 4.58
CA SER A 269 -29.97 -3.30 5.73
C SER A 269 -31.38 -3.64 5.26
N THR A 270 -32.07 -4.53 5.97
CA THR A 270 -33.48 -4.82 5.69
C THR A 270 -34.36 -4.03 6.63
N VAL A 271 -35.33 -3.32 6.08
CA VAL A 271 -36.27 -2.47 6.79
C VAL A 271 -37.65 -3.07 6.64
N ARG A 272 -38.26 -3.46 7.75
CA ARG A 272 -39.63 -3.94 7.76
C ARG A 272 -40.57 -2.80 8.12
N ALA A 273 -41.56 -2.59 7.28
CA ALA A 273 -42.59 -1.58 7.48
C ALA A 273 -43.96 -2.26 7.49
N ASP A 274 -44.63 -2.20 8.64
CA ASP A 274 -45.99 -2.67 8.76
C ASP A 274 -46.96 -1.60 8.25
N HIS A 275 -47.97 -2.01 7.48
CA HIS A 275 -48.97 -1.13 6.91
C HIS A 275 -50.38 -1.64 7.21
N LYS A 276 -51.32 -0.71 7.30
CA LYS A 276 -52.75 -1.00 7.35
C LYS A 276 -53.36 -0.92 5.96
N ASP A 277 -54.55 -1.50 5.83
CA ASP A 277 -55.37 -1.34 4.63
C ASP A 277 -55.65 0.14 4.37
N GLY A 278 -55.55 0.55 3.10
CA GLY A 278 -55.72 1.91 2.62
C GLY A 278 -54.54 2.85 2.89
N GLN A 279 -53.41 2.37 3.40
CA GLN A 279 -52.21 3.20 3.58
C GLN A 279 -51.32 3.19 2.33
N GLN A 280 -50.72 4.35 2.06
CA GLN A 280 -49.60 4.52 1.15
C GLN A 280 -48.31 4.63 1.96
N CYS A 281 -47.34 3.77 1.67
CA CYS A 281 -46.00 3.85 2.24
C CYS A 281 -45.03 4.48 1.23
N LYS A 282 -44.28 5.48 1.69
CA LYS A 282 -43.23 6.16 0.94
C LYS A 282 -41.90 5.95 1.64
N VAL A 283 -40.91 5.44 0.89
CA VAL A 283 -39.52 5.36 1.32
C VAL A 283 -38.71 6.39 0.57
N ASN A 284 -38.10 7.33 1.28
CA ASN A 284 -37.16 8.28 0.69
C ASN A 284 -35.74 7.78 0.93
N LEU A 285 -34.96 7.64 -0.14
CA LEU A 285 -33.54 7.30 -0.13
C LEU A 285 -32.76 8.55 -0.50
N ASN A 286 -31.90 9.01 0.40
CA ASN A 286 -31.03 10.15 0.14
C ASN A 286 -29.63 9.64 -0.21
N THR A 287 -29.22 9.92 -1.45
CA THR A 287 -27.86 9.68 -1.94
C THR A 287 -27.17 11.01 -2.10
N LYS A 288 -25.96 11.13 -1.58
CA LYS A 288 -25.10 12.29 -1.77
C LYS A 288 -23.87 11.88 -2.56
N THR A 289 -23.64 12.54 -3.69
CA THR A 289 -22.45 12.32 -4.50
C THR A 289 -21.56 13.55 -4.40
N CYS A 290 -20.30 13.37 -4.00
CA CYS A 290 -19.32 14.44 -3.94
C CYS A 290 -18.12 14.09 -4.84
N THR A 291 -17.66 15.07 -5.61
CA THR A 291 -16.44 14.97 -6.42
C THR A 291 -15.46 16.06 -6.00
N THR A 292 -14.20 15.69 -5.84
CA THR A 292 -13.12 16.63 -5.56
C THR A 292 -11.89 16.29 -6.38
N HIS A 293 -11.04 17.29 -6.60
CA HIS A 293 -9.74 17.12 -7.24
C HIS A 293 -8.65 17.18 -6.17
N GLY A 294 -7.55 16.50 -6.39
CA GLY A 294 -6.38 16.56 -5.53
C GLY A 294 -5.12 16.21 -6.28
N GLY A 295 -3.98 16.35 -5.62
CA GLY A 295 -2.69 15.88 -6.11
C GLY A 295 -1.94 15.14 -5.03
N ALA A 296 -1.08 14.21 -5.43
CA ALA A 296 -0.21 13.48 -4.52
C ALA A 296 1.19 13.36 -5.10
N ASN A 297 2.18 13.35 -4.20
CA ASN A 297 3.55 12.99 -4.53
C ASN A 297 3.78 11.58 -4.01
N VAL A 298 3.88 10.62 -4.92
CA VAL A 298 4.08 9.21 -4.61
C VAL A 298 5.57 8.99 -4.41
N PRO A 299 6.03 8.69 -3.17
CA PRO A 299 7.44 8.52 -2.90
C PRO A 299 7.90 7.12 -3.27
N PHE A 300 9.02 7.08 -3.98
CA PHE A 300 9.77 5.88 -4.33
C PHE A 300 11.10 5.92 -3.59
N ILE A 301 11.26 5.01 -2.63
CA ILE A 301 12.37 5.01 -1.67
C ILE A 301 13.43 4.02 -2.14
N ALA A 302 14.61 4.52 -2.46
CA ALA A 302 15.77 3.70 -2.79
C ALA A 302 16.31 3.00 -1.54
N ARG A 303 16.64 1.72 -1.69
CA ARG A 303 17.11 0.82 -0.63
C ARG A 303 18.26 -0.05 -1.09
N GLY A 304 19.08 -0.50 -0.15
CA GLY A 304 20.19 -1.42 -0.39
C GLY A 304 21.51 -0.73 -0.73
N VAL A 305 22.34 -1.39 -1.54
CA VAL A 305 23.78 -1.13 -1.59
C VAL A 305 24.23 -0.50 -2.91
N VAL A 306 25.06 0.55 -2.82
CA VAL A 306 25.71 1.20 -3.96
C VAL A 306 27.19 0.86 -3.97
N TRP A 307 27.68 0.47 -5.14
CA TRP A 307 29.08 0.11 -5.38
C TRP A 307 29.86 1.27 -5.98
N PHE A 308 31.07 1.47 -5.47
CA PHE A 308 32.08 2.41 -5.92
C PHE A 308 33.27 1.61 -6.44
N ASN A 309 33.34 1.45 -7.76
CA ASN A 309 34.32 0.61 -8.45
C ASN A 309 35.45 1.48 -8.99
N TYR A 310 36.55 1.57 -8.25
CA TYR A 310 37.71 2.37 -8.63
C TYR A 310 38.49 1.70 -9.75
N HIS A 311 39.10 2.51 -10.63
CA HIS A 311 39.95 1.99 -11.71
C HIS A 311 41.29 1.44 -11.19
N ASP A 312 41.76 1.97 -10.05
CA ASP A 312 42.99 1.55 -9.37
C ASP A 312 42.66 1.08 -7.95
N ARG A 313 43.49 0.20 -7.39
CA ARG A 313 43.35 -0.21 -5.98
C ARG A 313 43.42 1.01 -5.07
N VAL A 314 42.43 1.10 -4.18
CA VAL A 314 42.35 2.08 -3.11
C VAL A 314 42.26 1.30 -1.79
N LYS A 315 43.21 1.58 -0.88
CA LYS A 315 43.30 0.86 0.41
C LYS A 315 43.26 -0.67 0.26
N GLY A 316 43.89 -1.19 -0.80
CA GLY A 316 43.99 -2.62 -1.06
C GLY A 316 42.94 -3.21 -2.01
N HIS A 317 41.84 -2.50 -2.27
CA HIS A 317 40.68 -3.03 -2.99
C HIS A 317 40.22 -2.11 -4.14
N TYR A 318 39.59 -2.66 -5.18
CA TYR A 318 38.96 -1.88 -6.26
C TYR A 318 37.49 -1.56 -5.95
N LYS A 319 36.78 -2.46 -5.25
CA LYS A 319 35.35 -2.31 -5.00
C LYS A 319 35.05 -1.98 -3.55
N TRP A 320 34.26 -0.93 -3.37
CA TRP A 320 33.73 -0.53 -2.08
C TRP A 320 32.25 -0.33 -2.19
N TRP A 321 31.52 -0.56 -1.11
CA TRP A 321 30.07 -0.43 -1.14
C TRP A 321 29.55 0.30 0.09
N TYR A 322 28.45 1.02 -0.08
CA TYR A 322 27.71 1.69 1.00
C TYR A 322 26.25 1.28 0.96
N ARG A 323 25.67 0.95 2.11
CA ARG A 323 24.23 0.79 2.29
C ARG A 323 23.58 2.17 2.40
N MET A 324 22.65 2.49 1.53
CA MET A 324 22.11 3.85 1.43
C MET A 324 21.39 4.28 2.72
N GLU A 325 20.67 3.37 3.36
CA GLU A 325 19.88 3.56 4.57
C GLU A 325 20.68 4.15 5.73
N ASP A 326 21.94 3.78 5.85
CA ASP A 326 22.77 4.13 7.02
C ASP A 326 23.34 5.55 6.91
N PHE A 327 23.38 6.09 5.69
CA PHE A 327 23.98 7.39 5.42
C PHE A 327 23.00 8.43 4.89
N LEU A 328 21.85 8.01 4.36
CA LEU A 328 20.86 8.89 3.77
C LEU A 328 19.49 8.68 4.44
N SER A 329 18.87 9.80 4.82
CA SER A 329 17.48 9.82 5.27
C SER A 329 16.52 9.32 4.19
N GLU A 330 15.29 8.97 4.58
CA GLU A 330 14.26 8.52 3.63
C GLU A 330 14.01 9.56 2.52
N SER A 331 13.94 10.84 2.86
CA SER A 331 13.79 11.94 1.88
C SER A 331 14.99 12.08 0.94
N GLU A 332 16.21 11.85 1.44
CA GLU A 332 17.43 11.87 0.61
C GLU A 332 17.49 10.68 -0.37
N ARG A 333 16.79 9.59 -0.06
CA ARG A 333 16.67 8.39 -0.89
C ARG A 333 15.38 8.32 -1.69
N SER A 334 14.53 9.35 -1.59
CA SER A 334 13.23 9.36 -2.25
C SER A 334 13.28 10.07 -3.59
N LEU A 335 12.65 9.47 -4.58
CA LEU A 335 12.21 10.13 -5.81
C LEU A 335 10.69 10.21 -5.77
N PHE A 336 10.11 11.16 -6.50
CA PHE A 336 8.68 11.42 -6.45
C PHE A 336 8.05 11.32 -7.84
N LEU A 337 6.93 10.62 -7.91
CA LEU A 337 6.03 10.65 -9.05
C LEU A 337 4.85 11.56 -8.68
N HIS A 338 4.54 12.53 -9.54
CA HIS A 338 3.41 13.43 -9.31
C HIS A 338 2.16 12.88 -10.01
N VAL A 339 1.08 12.75 -9.26
CA VAL A 339 -0.22 12.34 -9.77
C VAL A 339 -1.27 13.37 -9.43
N GLU A 340 -2.11 13.70 -10.41
CA GLU A 340 -3.36 14.42 -10.18
C GLU A 340 -4.48 13.41 -10.06
N SER A 341 -5.37 13.60 -9.09
CA SER A 341 -6.45 12.65 -8.81
C SER A 341 -7.81 13.31 -8.80
N VAL A 342 -8.80 12.61 -9.34
CA VAL A 342 -10.22 12.90 -9.18
C VAL A 342 -10.79 11.89 -8.20
N ILE A 343 -11.31 12.37 -7.08
CA ILE A 343 -11.92 11.54 -6.05
C ILE A 343 -13.42 11.75 -6.12
N ALA A 344 -14.16 10.67 -6.33
CA ALA A 344 -15.61 10.64 -6.24
C ALA A 344 -16.02 9.81 -5.03
N SER A 345 -17.05 10.27 -4.33
CA SER A 345 -17.70 9.54 -3.24
C SER A 345 -19.20 9.53 -3.46
N GLU A 346 -19.83 8.39 -3.25
CA GLU A 346 -21.29 8.22 -3.27
C GLU A 346 -21.73 7.66 -1.93
N THR A 347 -22.44 8.49 -1.16
CA THR A 347 -22.91 8.17 0.19
C THR A 347 -24.40 7.92 0.17
N LYS A 348 -24.82 6.78 0.67
CA LYS A 348 -26.22 6.42 0.89
C LYS A 348 -26.49 6.54 2.40
N ALA A 349 -26.84 7.74 2.84
CA ALA A 349 -26.76 8.15 4.24
C ALA A 349 -28.05 7.93 5.03
N SER A 350 -29.22 7.96 4.38
CA SER A 350 -30.49 7.85 5.11
C SER A 350 -31.61 7.28 4.27
N TYR A 351 -32.45 6.50 4.94
CA TYR A 351 -33.77 6.14 4.45
C TYR A 351 -34.82 6.56 5.48
N GLY A 352 -35.95 7.08 5.01
CA GLY A 352 -37.11 7.37 5.85
C GLY A 352 -38.33 6.65 5.31
N VAL A 353 -38.99 5.84 6.14
CA VAL A 353 -40.24 5.16 5.77
C VAL A 353 -41.41 5.88 6.44
N VAL A 354 -42.37 6.33 5.63
CA VAL A 354 -43.59 6.97 6.11
C VAL A 354 -44.78 6.25 5.49
N CYS A 355 -45.63 5.63 6.32
CA CYS A 355 -46.91 5.07 5.90
C CYS A 355 -48.03 5.98 6.39
N ALA A 356 -48.76 6.60 5.45
CA ALA A 356 -49.87 7.49 5.73
C ALA A 356 -51.10 7.05 4.95
N TYR A 357 -52.29 7.39 5.44
CA TYR A 357 -53.48 7.29 4.59
C TYR A 357 -53.37 8.38 3.53
N ASP A 358 -53.69 8.05 2.28
CA ASP A 358 -53.89 9.09 1.27
C ASP A 358 -55.01 9.98 1.80
N ASP A 359 -54.66 11.21 2.19
CA ASP A 359 -55.65 12.23 2.49
C ASP A 359 -56.47 12.38 1.21
N MET A 360 -57.63 11.72 1.18
CA MET A 360 -58.56 11.88 0.07
C MET A 360 -58.98 13.35 0.05
N GLU A 361 -58.26 14.15 -0.72
CA GLU A 361 -58.39 15.61 -0.85
C GLU A 361 -59.72 16.01 -1.54
N GLY A 362 -60.69 15.10 -1.62
CA GLY A 362 -62.02 15.30 -2.19
C GLY A 362 -63.19 14.88 -1.29
N ALA A 363 -62.97 14.39 -0.06
CA ALA A 363 -64.10 14.05 0.81
C ALA A 363 -64.64 15.31 1.50
N ASN A 364 -65.80 15.79 1.01
CA ASN A 364 -66.62 16.89 1.53
C ASN A 364 -66.43 17.17 3.03
N LYS A 365 -66.04 18.42 3.33
CA LYS A 365 -65.66 18.95 4.64
C LYS A 365 -66.80 19.04 5.67
N GLU A 366 -67.94 18.40 5.43
CA GLU A 366 -69.20 18.77 6.07
C GLU A 366 -69.65 17.88 7.23
N ASP A 367 -68.92 16.79 7.56
CA ASP A 367 -69.32 15.97 8.73
C ASP A 367 -68.14 15.35 9.50
N ARG A 368 -67.31 16.19 10.14
CA ARG A 368 -66.34 15.73 11.16
C ARG A 368 -66.80 16.09 12.57
N ARG A 369 -67.75 15.33 13.11
CA ARG A 369 -67.86 15.12 14.56
C ARG A 369 -66.69 14.24 15.02
N LEU A 370 -65.68 14.91 15.58
CA LEU A 370 -64.46 14.33 16.17
C LEU A 370 -64.76 13.26 17.25
N PRO A 371 -64.17 12.05 17.19
CA PRO A 371 -63.83 11.29 18.37
C PRO A 371 -62.45 11.73 18.91
N LYS A 372 -62.35 11.72 20.24
CA LYS A 372 -61.26 12.25 21.04
C LYS A 372 -59.93 11.51 20.81
N ARG A 373 -58.86 12.32 20.72
CA ARG A 373 -57.43 12.09 21.01
C ARG A 373 -57.07 10.70 21.55
N CYS A 374 -56.25 9.96 20.80
CA CYS A 374 -55.26 9.05 21.39
C CYS A 374 -53.87 9.68 21.22
N ILE A 375 -53.29 10.10 22.35
CA ILE A 375 -51.89 10.50 22.49
C ILE A 375 -51.14 9.22 22.84
N SER A 376 -50.52 8.56 21.87
CA SER A 376 -49.57 7.48 22.12
C SER A 376 -48.27 7.75 21.36
N ARG A 377 -47.27 8.13 22.17
CA ARG A 377 -45.83 8.21 21.95
C ARG A 377 -45.33 7.49 20.68
N CYS A 378 -44.81 8.26 19.72
CA CYS A 378 -43.80 7.76 18.79
C CYS A 378 -42.54 7.39 19.61
N PRO A 379 -41.88 6.24 19.37
CA PRO A 379 -40.56 6.00 19.94
C PRO A 379 -39.57 7.02 19.38
N ALA A 380 -38.68 7.47 20.26
CA ALA A 380 -37.66 8.46 20.01
C ALA A 380 -36.74 8.03 18.86
N GLU A 381 -36.26 9.05 18.14
CA GLU A 381 -35.07 9.00 17.31
C GLU A 381 -34.02 8.09 17.95
N VAL A 382 -33.63 7.04 17.22
CA VAL A 382 -32.43 6.27 17.57
C VAL A 382 -31.26 7.21 17.30
N PRO A 383 -30.47 7.61 18.31
CA PRO A 383 -29.24 8.33 18.03
C PRO A 383 -28.33 7.39 17.25
N SER A 384 -27.96 7.79 16.05
CA SER A 384 -26.91 7.15 15.26
C SER A 384 -25.57 7.34 15.96
N THR A 385 -25.34 6.58 17.04
CA THR A 385 -24.01 6.36 17.60
C THR A 385 -23.46 5.09 16.96
N LEU A 386 -23.01 5.23 15.71
CA LEU A 386 -22.07 4.27 15.13
C LEU A 386 -20.71 4.53 15.76
N MET A 387 -20.41 3.79 16.83
CA MET A 387 -19.02 3.56 17.23
C MET A 387 -18.39 2.63 16.19
N PHE A 388 -17.50 3.18 15.36
CA PHE A 388 -16.49 2.39 14.68
C PHE A 388 -15.27 2.32 15.61
N SER A 389 -14.92 1.11 16.02
CA SER A 389 -13.65 0.73 16.65
C SER A 389 -12.76 0.05 15.63
#